data_AF-A0A4Y7SX09-F1
#
_entry.id   AF-A0A4Y7SX09-F1
#
_cell.length_a   1.000
_cell.length_b   1.000
_cell.length_c   1.000
_cell.angle_alpha   90.00
_cell.angle_beta   90.00
_cell.angle_gamma   90.00
#
_symmetry.space_group_name_H-M   'P 1'
#
loop_
_entity.id
_entity.type
_entity.pdbx_description
1 polymer ?
#
loop_
_entity_poly.entity_id
_entity_poly.type
_entity_poly.pdbx_seq_one_letter_code
_entity_poly.pdbx_strand_id
1 'polypeptide(L)'
;EGDADGSPIRLVGCTNEEFESLIDVMYPLLKRAPELSKEKWIGVLKLSRLWDMPEVAGIAIEKLSTFGLKPVEKITLGKKHGVPKWLKDGYTALVDDLSKASLSEMTGLGWETSFRILWARDEIARSQTTPNSGGIGSIRKMFFVATAGVDPSGGLLCPQTLLLQLL
;
A
#
# COMPACT_ATOMS: atom_id res chain seq x y z
N GLU A 1 -7.59 -21.45 -30.59
CA GLU A 1 -8.61 -20.43 -30.30
C GLU A 1 -8.26 -19.17 -31.05
N GLY A 2 -9.25 -18.40 -31.50
CA GLY A 2 -9.03 -17.10 -32.15
C GLY A 2 -8.91 -17.09 -33.69
N ASP A 3 -9.25 -18.18 -34.37
CA ASP A 3 -9.11 -18.30 -35.84
C ASP A 3 -10.46 -18.25 -36.60
N ALA A 4 -11.59 -18.36 -35.88
CA ALA A 4 -12.93 -18.30 -36.45
C ALA A 4 -13.94 -17.73 -35.45
N ASP A 5 -15.02 -17.11 -35.93
CA ASP A 5 -16.09 -16.54 -35.09
C ASP A 5 -16.70 -17.56 -34.11
N GLY A 6 -16.68 -18.85 -34.46
CA GLY A 6 -17.15 -19.94 -33.59
C GLY A 6 -16.18 -20.36 -32.48
N SER A 7 -14.94 -19.84 -32.47
CA SER A 7 -13.90 -20.13 -31.47
C SER A 7 -13.31 -18.83 -30.90
N PRO A 8 -14.12 -18.01 -30.21
CA PRO A 8 -13.65 -16.77 -29.62
C PRO A 8 -12.63 -17.05 -28.52
N ILE A 9 -11.68 -16.14 -28.35
CA ILE A 9 -10.76 -16.17 -27.21
C ILE A 9 -11.55 -15.79 -25.96
N ARG A 10 -11.60 -16.70 -24.98
CA ARG A 10 -12.28 -16.47 -23.71
C ARG A 10 -11.30 -15.93 -22.68
N LEU A 11 -11.48 -14.67 -22.29
CA LEU A 11 -10.71 -14.05 -21.22
C LEU A 11 -11.30 -14.48 -19.86
N VAL A 12 -10.53 -15.26 -19.10
CA VAL A 12 -10.91 -15.71 -17.75
C VAL A 12 -10.28 -14.78 -16.72
N GLY A 13 -11.02 -14.42 -15.67
CA GLY A 13 -10.50 -13.63 -14.54
C GLY A 13 -10.69 -12.11 -14.66
N CYS A 14 -11.33 -11.63 -15.72
CA CYS A 14 -11.74 -10.23 -15.90
C CYS A 14 -13.26 -10.12 -16.05
N THR A 15 -13.84 -9.03 -15.56
CA THR A 15 -15.20 -8.65 -15.94
C THR A 15 -15.18 -7.78 -17.20
N ASN A 16 -16.32 -7.64 -17.87
CA ASN A 16 -16.43 -6.78 -19.05
C ASN A 16 -16.08 -5.33 -18.71
N GLU A 17 -16.51 -4.82 -17.54
CA GLU A 17 -16.24 -3.44 -17.13
C GLU A 17 -14.75 -3.21 -16.83
N GLU A 18 -14.07 -4.19 -16.21
CA GLU A 18 -12.63 -4.12 -15.97
C GLU A 18 -11.86 -4.07 -17.29
N PHE A 19 -12.28 -4.87 -18.28
CA PHE A 19 -11.66 -4.94 -19.59
C PHE A 19 -11.88 -3.68 -20.42
N GLU A 20 -13.10 -3.16 -20.46
CA GLU A 20 -13.42 -1.87 -21.09
C GLU A 20 -12.57 -0.75 -20.49
N SER A 21 -12.46 -0.70 -19.16
CA SER A 21 -11.64 0.31 -18.48
C SER A 21 -10.16 0.21 -18.85
N LEU A 22 -9.65 -1.01 -19.10
CA LEU A 22 -8.27 -1.20 -19.57
C LEU A 22 -8.11 -0.70 -21.01
N ILE A 23 -9.05 -1.01 -21.90
CA ILE A 23 -9.02 -0.53 -23.29
C ILE A 23 -9.06 1.00 -23.32
N ASP A 24 -9.89 1.64 -22.50
CA ASP A 24 -9.96 3.10 -22.38
C ASP A 24 -8.60 3.73 -22.04
N VAL A 25 -7.79 3.04 -21.25
CA VAL A 25 -6.43 3.49 -20.88
C VAL A 25 -5.41 3.18 -21.98
N MET A 26 -5.50 2.01 -22.62
CA MET A 26 -4.56 1.58 -23.64
C MET A 26 -4.74 2.31 -24.97
N TYR A 27 -5.98 2.66 -25.33
CA TYR A 27 -6.31 3.24 -26.62
C TYR A 27 -6.82 4.67 -26.45
N PRO A 28 -5.92 5.66 -26.40
CA PRO A 28 -6.31 7.07 -26.40
C PRO A 28 -6.73 7.48 -27.81
N LEU A 29 -7.86 6.97 -28.31
CA LEU A 29 -8.41 7.33 -29.63
C LEU A 29 -8.68 8.84 -29.74
N LEU A 30 -8.81 9.55 -28.61
CA LEU A 30 -9.21 10.96 -28.56
C LEU A 30 -8.44 11.77 -27.50
N LYS A 31 -7.11 11.66 -27.41
CA LYS A 31 -6.18 12.59 -26.71
C LYS A 31 -6.47 13.03 -25.25
N ARG A 32 -7.54 12.56 -24.59
CA ARG A 32 -7.90 12.89 -23.21
C ARG A 32 -7.65 11.67 -22.35
N ALA A 33 -6.96 11.85 -21.23
CA ALA A 33 -6.83 10.81 -20.23
C ALA A 33 -8.23 10.37 -19.79
N PRO A 34 -8.54 9.07 -19.75
CA PRO A 34 -9.88 8.60 -19.41
C PRO A 34 -10.22 9.00 -17.98
N GLU A 35 -11.37 9.64 -17.80
CA GLU A 35 -11.92 9.97 -16.48
C GLU A 35 -12.61 8.73 -15.90
N LEU A 36 -11.80 7.86 -15.28
CA LEU A 36 -12.25 6.63 -14.66
C LEU A 36 -12.49 6.83 -13.16
N SER A 37 -13.49 6.13 -12.61
CA SER A 37 -13.69 6.06 -11.17
C SER A 37 -12.57 5.28 -10.48
N LYS A 38 -12.49 5.39 -9.15
CA LYS A 38 -11.51 4.65 -8.34
C LYS A 38 -11.62 3.13 -8.57
N GLU A 39 -12.83 2.59 -8.63
CA GLU A 39 -13.10 1.16 -8.81
C GLU A 39 -12.62 0.69 -10.19
N LYS A 40 -12.86 1.50 -11.23
CA LYS A 40 -12.38 1.22 -12.58
C LYS A 40 -10.85 1.20 -12.63
N TRP A 41 -10.17 2.16 -11.97
CA TRP A 41 -8.72 2.14 -11.86
C TRP A 41 -8.16 0.93 -11.11
N ILE A 42 -8.88 0.41 -10.10
CA ILE A 42 -8.51 -0.85 -9.43
C ILE A 42 -8.61 -2.03 -10.41
N GLY A 43 -9.66 -2.05 -11.24
CA GLY A 43 -9.82 -3.02 -12.34
C GLY A 43 -8.66 -2.96 -13.34
N VAL A 44 -8.30 -1.75 -13.79
CA VAL A 44 -7.14 -1.51 -14.66
C VAL A 44 -5.85 -2.01 -14.03
N LEU A 45 -5.61 -1.71 -12.74
CA LEU A 45 -4.42 -2.20 -12.03
C LEU A 45 -4.40 -3.73 -11.91
N LYS A 46 -5.55 -4.35 -11.68
CA LYS A 46 -5.69 -5.80 -11.62
C LYS A 46 -5.35 -6.45 -12.96
N LEU A 47 -5.95 -5.99 -14.05
CA LEU A 47 -5.72 -6.59 -15.37
C LEU A 47 -4.32 -6.32 -15.90
N SER A 48 -3.80 -5.10 -15.71
CA SER A 48 -2.42 -4.78 -16.10
C SER A 48 -1.39 -5.63 -15.36
N ARG A 49 -1.63 -6.00 -14.10
CA ARG A 49 -0.77 -6.98 -13.41
C ARG A 49 -0.99 -8.41 -13.88
N LEU A 50 -2.23 -8.80 -14.17
CA LEU A 50 -2.58 -10.14 -14.65
C LEU A 50 -1.96 -10.45 -16.02
N TRP A 51 -1.88 -9.45 -16.89
CA TRP A 51 -1.38 -9.57 -18.26
C TRP A 51 0.01 -8.97 -18.47
N ASP A 52 0.74 -8.72 -17.37
CA ASP A 52 2.12 -8.23 -17.37
C ASP A 52 2.35 -6.95 -18.21
N MET A 53 1.52 -5.94 -17.97
CA MET A 53 1.57 -4.61 -18.59
C MET A 53 2.11 -3.56 -17.59
N PRO A 54 3.43 -3.49 -17.37
CA PRO A 54 4.03 -2.69 -16.30
C PRO A 54 3.79 -1.17 -16.47
N GLU A 55 3.76 -0.66 -17.70
CA GLU A 55 3.53 0.76 -17.97
C GLU A 55 2.10 1.18 -17.57
N VAL A 56 1.11 0.39 -17.96
CA VAL A 56 -0.30 0.62 -17.62
C VAL A 56 -0.53 0.48 -16.11
N ALA A 57 0.11 -0.52 -15.48
CA ALA A 57 0.08 -0.68 -14.02
C ALA A 57 0.68 0.55 -13.32
N GLY A 58 1.77 1.10 -13.83
CA GLY A 58 2.39 2.33 -13.33
C GLY A 58 1.42 3.52 -13.36
N ILE A 59 0.75 3.74 -14.49
CA ILE A 59 -0.26 4.81 -14.64
C ILE A 59 -1.41 4.62 -13.64
N ALA A 60 -1.90 3.39 -13.49
CA ALA A 60 -2.98 3.09 -12.56
C ALA A 60 -2.55 3.37 -11.10
N ILE A 61 -1.31 3.03 -10.71
CA ILE A 61 -0.77 3.30 -9.37
C ILE A 61 -0.67 4.81 -9.12
N GLU A 62 -0.19 5.58 -10.09
CA GLU A 62 -0.10 7.03 -9.96
C GLU A 62 -1.48 7.66 -9.79
N LYS A 63 -2.44 7.28 -10.64
CA LYS A 63 -3.81 7.77 -10.57
C LYS A 63 -4.49 7.39 -9.26
N LEU A 64 -4.42 6.12 -8.85
CA LEU A 64 -4.97 5.68 -7.56
C LEU A 64 -4.34 6.40 -6.36
N SER A 65 -3.06 6.77 -6.45
CA SER A 65 -2.40 7.57 -5.40
C SER A 65 -2.99 8.98 -5.27
N THR A 66 -3.58 9.55 -6.33
CA THR A 66 -4.25 10.86 -6.29
C THR A 66 -5.65 10.83 -5.67
N PHE A 67 -6.31 9.66 -5.64
CA PHE A 67 -7.67 9.50 -5.08
C PHE A 67 -7.71 9.50 -3.53
N GLY A 68 -6.58 9.62 -2.84
CA GLY A 68 -6.55 9.70 -1.38
C GLY A 68 -7.04 8.42 -0.69
N LEU A 69 -6.47 7.26 -1.05
CA LEU A 69 -6.81 5.96 -0.47
C LEU A 69 -6.69 5.96 1.06
N LYS A 70 -7.64 5.31 1.74
CA LYS A 70 -7.57 5.10 3.20
C LYS A 70 -6.36 4.23 3.55
N PRO A 71 -5.77 4.35 4.77
CA PRO A 71 -4.60 3.55 5.14
C PRO A 71 -4.79 2.04 4.99
N VAL A 72 -5.96 1.52 5.38
CA VAL A 72 -6.30 0.09 5.25
C VAL A 72 -6.40 -0.31 3.78
N GLU A 73 -7.05 0.50 2.94
CA GLU A 73 -7.15 0.25 1.50
C GLU A 73 -5.76 0.22 0.84
N LYS A 74 -4.86 1.13 1.22
CA LYS A 74 -3.47 1.14 0.74
C LYS A 74 -2.76 -0.16 1.08
N ILE A 75 -2.95 -0.69 2.29
CA ILE A 75 -2.34 -1.96 2.69
C ILE A 75 -2.93 -3.11 1.87
N THR A 76 -4.26 -3.19 1.78
CA THR A 76 -4.95 -4.26 1.05
C THR A 76 -4.56 -4.27 -0.43
N LEU A 77 -4.64 -3.13 -1.11
CA LEU A 77 -4.24 -3.00 -2.52
C LEU A 77 -2.74 -3.19 -2.70
N GLY A 78 -1.93 -2.67 -1.77
CA GLY A 78 -0.47 -2.82 -1.78
C GLY A 78 -0.02 -4.27 -1.67
N LYS A 79 -0.67 -5.08 -0.82
CA LYS A 79 -0.42 -6.53 -0.69
C LYS A 79 -0.88 -7.26 -1.95
N LYS A 80 -2.09 -6.95 -2.44
CA LYS A 80 -2.70 -7.64 -3.58
C LYS A 80 -1.97 -7.41 -4.91
N HIS A 81 -1.47 -6.19 -5.13
CA HIS A 81 -0.86 -5.78 -6.40
C HIS A 81 0.66 -5.53 -6.31
N GLY A 82 1.28 -5.84 -5.17
CA GLY A 82 2.72 -5.69 -4.95
C GLY A 82 3.18 -4.23 -5.10
N VAL A 83 2.59 -3.31 -4.34
CA VAL A 83 2.94 -1.88 -4.36
C VAL A 83 3.56 -1.48 -3.01
N PRO A 84 4.89 -1.58 -2.85
CA PRO A 84 5.56 -1.35 -1.55
C PRO A 84 5.33 0.05 -0.98
N LYS A 85 5.20 1.06 -1.85
CA LYS A 85 4.92 2.44 -1.45
C LYS A 85 3.59 2.56 -0.68
N TRP A 86 2.54 1.90 -1.15
CA TRP A 86 1.24 1.91 -0.47
C TRP A 86 1.27 1.16 0.86
N LEU A 87 2.02 0.05 0.93
CA LEU A 87 2.22 -0.68 2.19
C LEU A 87 2.92 0.19 3.23
N LYS A 88 4.03 0.83 2.84
CA LYS A 88 4.75 1.76 3.69
C LYS A 88 3.85 2.89 4.19
N ASP A 89 3.17 3.56 3.29
CA ASP A 89 2.32 4.71 3.62
C ASP A 89 1.14 4.30 4.52
N GLY A 90 0.54 3.14 4.24
CA GLY A 90 -0.58 2.60 5.01
C GLY A 90 -0.17 2.19 6.42
N TYR A 91 0.92 1.43 6.56
CA TYR A 91 1.44 1.03 7.88
C TYR A 91 1.86 2.24 8.71
N THR A 92 2.60 3.18 8.12
CA THR A 92 3.03 4.40 8.84
C THR A 92 1.83 5.18 9.34
N ALA A 93 0.81 5.37 8.50
CA ALA A 93 -0.38 6.11 8.88
C ALA A 93 -1.18 5.46 10.02
N LEU A 94 -1.23 4.12 10.10
CA LEU A 94 -1.91 3.38 11.16
C LEU A 94 -1.10 3.31 12.46
N VAL A 95 0.22 3.20 12.34
CA VAL A 95 1.12 3.26 13.51
C VAL A 95 1.01 4.63 14.17
N ASP A 96 1.01 5.71 13.38
CA ASP A 96 0.86 7.08 13.87
C ASP A 96 -0.52 7.33 14.50
N ASP A 97 -1.58 6.89 13.82
CA ASP A 97 -2.96 7.14 14.26
C ASP A 97 -3.89 5.97 13.94
N LEU A 98 -4.12 5.14 14.96
CA LEU A 98 -4.99 3.97 14.87
C LEU A 98 -6.47 4.34 14.67
N SER A 99 -6.89 5.57 14.98
CA SER A 99 -8.29 6.01 14.78
C SER A 99 -8.69 6.05 13.30
N LYS A 100 -7.71 6.00 12.38
CA LYS A 100 -7.91 5.92 10.93
C LYS A 100 -8.35 4.55 10.43
N ALA A 101 -8.41 3.54 11.30
CA ALA A 101 -8.96 2.24 11.01
C ALA A 101 -9.99 1.83 12.05
N SER A 102 -11.10 1.27 11.59
CA SER A 102 -12.06 0.58 12.44
C SER A 102 -11.55 -0.81 12.85
N LEU A 103 -12.11 -1.36 13.93
CA LEU A 103 -11.79 -2.71 14.37
C LEU A 103 -12.06 -3.76 13.27
N SER A 104 -13.18 -3.60 12.54
CA SER A 104 -13.54 -4.50 11.43
C SER A 104 -12.50 -4.47 10.30
N GLU A 105 -12.05 -3.27 9.92
CA GLU A 105 -11.00 -3.10 8.91
C GLU A 105 -9.67 -3.74 9.34
N MET A 106 -9.27 -3.57 10.61
CA MET A 106 -8.09 -4.21 11.17
C MET A 106 -8.22 -5.74 11.17
N THR A 107 -9.37 -6.29 11.53
CA THR A 107 -9.58 -7.75 11.42
C THR A 107 -9.50 -8.24 9.99
N GLY A 108 -9.94 -7.44 9.01
CA GLY A 108 -9.82 -7.74 7.58
C GLY A 108 -8.39 -7.76 7.04
N LEU A 109 -7.45 -7.04 7.66
CA LEU A 109 -6.01 -7.10 7.31
C LEU A 109 -5.33 -8.41 7.74
N GLY A 110 -6.01 -9.19 8.60
CA GLY A 110 -5.46 -10.36 9.26
C GLY A 110 -4.87 -10.03 10.63
N TRP A 111 -5.04 -10.96 11.57
CA TRP A 111 -4.62 -10.78 12.97
C TRP A 111 -3.13 -10.47 13.10
N GLU A 112 -2.28 -11.12 12.30
CA GLU A 112 -0.83 -10.94 12.38
C GLU A 112 -0.42 -9.53 11.97
N THR A 113 -0.98 -9.01 10.89
CA THR A 113 -0.68 -7.65 10.42
C THR A 113 -1.15 -6.61 11.43
N SER A 114 -2.36 -6.80 11.95
CA SER A 114 -2.94 -5.93 12.97
C SER A 114 -2.14 -5.94 14.27
N PHE A 115 -1.71 -7.12 14.71
CA PHE A 115 -0.85 -7.26 15.89
C PHE A 115 0.51 -6.58 15.69
N ARG A 116 1.16 -6.75 14.53
CA ARG A 116 2.43 -6.09 14.22
C ARG A 116 2.30 -4.56 14.23
N ILE A 117 1.20 -4.01 13.72
CA ILE A 117 0.91 -2.56 13.76
C ILE A 117 0.78 -2.08 15.21
N LEU A 118 -0.01 -2.78 16.03
CA LEU A 118 -0.20 -2.45 17.45
C LEU A 118 1.12 -2.53 18.23
N TRP A 119 1.89 -3.59 18.00
CA TRP A 119 3.21 -3.78 18.60
C TRP A 119 4.16 -2.63 18.27
N ALA A 120 4.26 -2.27 16.98
CA ALA A 120 5.10 -1.16 16.53
C ALA A 120 4.69 0.17 17.18
N ARG A 121 3.38 0.42 17.30
CA ARG A 121 2.85 1.62 17.96
C ARG A 121 3.19 1.67 19.44
N ASP A 122 3.05 0.56 20.16
CA ASP A 122 3.39 0.47 21.58
C ASP A 122 4.88 0.67 21.84
N GLU A 123 5.74 0.06 21.02
CA GLU A 123 7.20 0.24 21.11
C GLU A 123 7.59 1.70 20.91
N ILE A 124 6.98 2.36 19.92
CA ILE A 124 7.18 3.80 19.68
C ILE A 124 6.71 4.63 20.88
N ALA A 125 5.59 4.28 21.53
CA ALA A 125 5.13 5.00 22.72
C ALA A 125 6.10 4.83 23.92
N ARG A 126 6.62 3.61 24.16
CA ARG A 126 7.58 3.31 25.24
C ARG A 126 8.91 4.04 25.07
N SER A 127 9.41 4.15 23.84
CA SER A 127 10.64 4.91 23.55
C SER A 127 10.52 6.42 23.85
N GLN A 128 9.30 6.97 23.88
CA GLN A 128 9.05 8.38 24.14
C GLN A 128 8.93 8.74 25.62
N THR A 129 8.80 7.75 26.51
CA THR A 129 8.59 7.94 27.95
C THR A 129 9.87 7.99 28.80
N THR A 130 11.07 8.10 28.20
CA THR A 130 12.27 8.41 29.01
C THR A 130 12.10 9.78 29.67
N PRO A 131 12.11 9.88 31.01
CA PRO A 131 11.89 11.15 31.69
C PRO A 131 13.16 11.98 31.54
N ASN A 132 13.20 12.89 30.57
CA ASN A 132 14.20 13.94 30.57
C ASN A 132 13.55 15.26 30.99
N SER A 133 13.98 15.70 32.17
CA SER A 133 13.74 17.00 32.76
C SER A 133 14.01 18.14 31.77
N GLY A 134 13.03 19.04 31.64
CA GLY A 134 13.20 20.46 31.33
C GLY A 134 13.74 20.82 29.94
N GLY A 135 12.86 21.31 29.06
CA GLY A 135 13.31 22.07 27.88
C GLY A 135 12.29 22.13 26.77
N ILE A 136 11.66 23.30 26.63
CA ILE A 136 10.73 23.69 25.57
C ILE A 136 11.45 23.62 24.21
N GLY A 137 10.88 22.93 23.22
CA GLY A 137 11.45 22.95 21.86
C GLY A 137 10.87 21.89 20.92
N SER A 138 9.85 22.29 20.16
CA SER A 138 9.32 21.55 19.01
C SER A 138 10.42 21.14 18.03
N ILE A 139 10.70 19.84 17.89
CA ILE A 139 11.45 19.29 16.75
C ILE A 139 10.84 17.95 16.36
N ARG A 140 10.47 17.84 15.08
CA ARG A 140 10.08 16.62 14.36
C ARG A 140 10.86 15.40 14.89
N LYS A 141 10.15 14.43 15.47
CA LYS A 141 10.77 13.23 16.06
C LYS A 141 11.49 12.45 14.96
N MET A 142 12.82 12.57 15.00
CA MET A 142 13.73 11.69 14.30
C MET A 142 13.41 10.25 14.70
N PHE A 143 13.26 9.45 13.66
CA PHE A 143 13.40 8.00 13.66
C PHE A 143 14.63 7.60 14.49
N PHE A 144 14.46 7.09 15.72
CA PHE A 144 15.52 6.39 16.43
C PHE A 144 15.00 5.43 17.53
N VAL A 145 15.17 4.13 17.24
CA VAL A 145 15.55 2.98 18.09
C VAL A 145 14.73 2.63 19.34
N ALA A 146 14.15 1.42 19.31
CA ALA A 146 14.46 0.34 20.26
C ALA A 146 13.80 -0.98 19.84
N THR A 147 14.48 -1.82 19.06
CA THR A 147 14.37 -3.27 19.24
C THR A 147 15.75 -3.89 19.04
N ALA A 148 16.33 -4.40 20.13
CA ALA A 148 16.97 -5.72 20.20
C ALA A 148 17.73 -5.83 21.52
N GLY A 149 17.83 -7.06 22.03
CA GLY A 149 18.79 -7.41 23.06
C GLY A 149 20.21 -6.95 22.69
N VAL A 150 20.98 -6.75 23.74
CA VAL A 150 22.41 -6.43 23.77
C VAL A 150 23.20 -7.29 22.76
N ASP A 151 23.89 -6.63 21.83
CA ASP A 151 25.03 -7.17 21.06
C ASP A 151 26.23 -6.20 21.24
N PRO A 152 27.46 -6.66 21.55
CA PRO A 152 28.51 -5.82 22.16
C PRO A 152 29.21 -4.80 21.26
N SER A 153 28.76 -4.58 20.02
CA SER A 153 29.60 -3.92 18.99
C SER A 153 29.09 -2.56 18.48
N GLY A 154 28.00 -2.01 19.04
CA GLY A 154 27.71 -0.56 18.97
C GLY A 154 27.53 0.09 17.58
N GLY A 155 27.15 -0.66 16.54
CA GLY A 155 26.92 -0.11 15.20
C GLY A 155 25.45 0.27 14.96
N LEU A 156 25.18 1.53 14.60
CA LEU A 156 23.85 2.01 14.17
C LEU A 156 23.42 1.28 12.89
N LEU A 157 22.33 0.51 12.96
CA LEU A 157 21.66 -0.06 11.80
C LEU A 157 20.52 0.84 11.31
N CYS A 158 20.56 1.14 10.02
CA CYS A 158 19.72 2.11 9.33
C CYS A 158 18.21 1.81 9.44
N PRO A 159 17.35 2.85 9.51
CA PRO A 159 15.89 2.75 9.64
C PRO A 159 15.18 2.09 8.45
N GLN A 160 15.86 1.89 7.31
CA GLN A 160 15.32 1.16 6.17
C GLN A 160 15.13 -0.35 6.45
N THR A 161 15.77 -0.90 7.50
CA THR A 161 15.75 -2.33 7.81
C THR A 161 14.44 -2.80 8.48
N LEU A 162 13.74 -1.91 9.20
CA LEU A 162 12.49 -2.26 9.90
C LEU A 162 11.27 -2.35 8.97
N LEU A 163 11.30 -1.65 7.84
CA LEU A 163 10.26 -1.75 6.82
C LEU A 163 10.27 -3.11 6.11
N LEU A 164 11.43 -3.77 6.06
CA LEU A 164 11.59 -5.13 5.54
C LEU A 164 11.04 -6.22 6.47
N GLN A 165 10.65 -5.89 7.72
CA GLN A 165 9.95 -6.83 8.60
C GLN A 165 8.42 -6.68 8.55
N LEU A 166 7.91 -5.66 7.86
CA LEU A 166 6.47 -5.45 7.64
C LEU A 166 6.03 -5.68 6.19
N LEU A 167 6.98 -5.65 5.25
CA LEU A 167 6.86 -6.10 3.85
C LEU A 167 7.17 -7.61 3.75
#